data_AF-A0A1A8IH98-F1
#
_entry.id   AF-A0A1A8IH98-F1
#
_cell.length_a   1.000
_cell.length_b   1.000
_cell.length_c   1.000
_cell.angle_alpha   90.00
_cell.angle_beta   90.00
_cell.angle_gamma   90.00
#
_symmetry.space_group_name_H-M   'P 1'
#
loop_
_entity.id
_entity.type
_entity.pdbx_description
1 polymer ?
#
loop_
_entity_poly.entity_id
_entity_poly.type
_entity_poly.pdbx_seq_one_letter_code
_entity_poly.pdbx_strand_id
1 'polypeptide(L)'
;GMTGIASWEHIKAVRKAVNIPVFANGNIHHLSDVERCIQETGVQGVMSAEGNLHNPALFEGRSPPVWEMAEEYLEVVKQYPPCSLSYVRAHLFKLWHHTLQIHQDLREELAKVKTLQALADVSKQLELRCQEEMANRKDVEDKEGNIPLPHWICQPYIRPAPKQLTTNGSAQGSELRKMVCQKRSLEDLDGAAEVLSKNKQKKKSRNPHKNFCTQQKPKYLKCEQCGNPKGNKCVFNLCRGCCKKKAFKEIADCPSHGLRFKTKAEKRKAEEDEQKDVKRSEGSVMERIRETPLPPETSTELQEQSAAPLL
;
A
#
# COMPACT_ATOMS: atom_id res chain seq x y z
N GLY A 1 -13.43 9.45 6.84
CA GLY A 1 -12.37 10.44 6.60
C GLY A 1 -13.00 11.60 5.89
N MET A 2 -12.74 12.82 6.34
CA MET A 2 -13.07 14.02 5.57
C MET A 2 -12.33 13.97 4.23
N THR A 3 -12.93 14.57 3.20
CA THR A 3 -12.59 14.43 1.78
C THR A 3 -11.09 14.54 1.49
N GLY A 4 -10.57 13.55 0.76
CA GLY A 4 -9.14 13.38 0.43
C GLY A 4 -8.68 14.23 -0.75
N ILE A 5 -9.03 15.51 -0.75
CA ILE A 5 -8.52 16.46 -1.75
C ILE A 5 -7.06 16.75 -1.38
N ALA A 6 -6.14 16.39 -2.27
CA ALA A 6 -4.73 16.69 -2.13
C ALA A 6 -4.52 18.22 -2.14
N SER A 7 -3.78 18.72 -1.16
CA SER A 7 -3.45 20.14 -1.10
C SER A 7 -2.14 20.40 -1.83
N TRP A 8 -2.24 20.91 -3.06
CA TRP A 8 -1.09 21.26 -3.88
C TRP A 8 -0.21 22.35 -3.26
N GLU A 9 -0.76 23.21 -2.41
CA GLU A 9 0.02 24.17 -1.60
C GLU A 9 1.05 23.48 -0.69
N HIS A 10 0.67 22.38 -0.04
CA HIS A 10 1.61 21.61 0.78
C HIS A 10 2.69 20.94 -0.09
N ILE A 11 2.31 20.44 -1.27
CA ILE A 11 3.26 19.85 -2.23
C ILE A 11 4.26 20.91 -2.70
N LYS A 12 3.79 22.13 -3.02
CA LYS A 12 4.62 23.27 -3.39
C LYS A 12 5.59 23.66 -2.27
N ALA A 13 5.12 23.68 -1.02
CA ALA A 13 5.97 23.96 0.14
C ALA A 13 7.09 22.91 0.28
N VAL A 14 6.77 21.62 0.15
CA VAL A 14 7.76 20.54 0.15
C VAL A 14 8.75 20.70 -0.99
N ARG A 15 8.26 20.96 -2.22
CA ARG A 15 9.09 21.17 -3.40
C ARG A 15 10.10 22.30 -3.21
N LYS A 16 9.72 23.40 -2.56
CA LYS A 16 10.62 24.53 -2.24
C LYS A 16 11.66 24.19 -1.17
N ALA A 17 11.38 23.24 -0.29
CA ALA A 17 12.24 22.92 0.85
C ALA A 17 13.34 21.89 0.54
N VAL A 18 13.29 21.22 -0.61
CA VAL A 18 14.20 20.11 -0.95
C VAL A 18 14.86 20.29 -2.31
N ASN A 19 16.08 19.76 -2.43
CA ASN A 19 16.88 19.81 -3.66
C ASN A 19 16.80 18.52 -4.49
N ILE A 20 16.02 17.53 -4.05
CA ILE A 20 15.77 16.29 -4.79
C ILE A 20 14.50 16.41 -5.64
N PRO A 21 14.35 15.61 -6.72
CA PRO A 21 13.12 15.58 -7.51
C PRO A 21 11.90 15.22 -6.65
N VAL A 22 10.82 15.99 -6.81
CA VAL A 22 9.52 15.77 -6.15
C VAL A 22 8.49 15.40 -7.22
N PHE A 23 7.71 14.35 -6.93
CA PHE A 23 6.59 13.91 -7.74
C PHE A 23 5.29 14.17 -6.96
N ALA A 24 4.35 14.92 -7.54
CA ALA A 24 3.05 15.15 -6.92
C ALA A 24 2.15 13.92 -7.08
N ASN A 25 1.34 13.60 -6.07
CA ASN A 25 0.31 12.57 -6.16
C ASN A 25 -1.00 13.08 -5.55
N GLY A 26 -2.08 13.00 -6.32
CA GLY A 26 -3.44 13.27 -5.88
C GLY A 26 -4.12 14.38 -6.69
N ASN A 27 -5.44 14.22 -6.85
CA ASN A 27 -6.31 15.14 -7.57
C ASN A 27 -5.95 15.37 -9.05
N ILE A 28 -5.49 14.32 -9.73
CA ILE A 28 -5.20 14.31 -11.16
C ILE A 28 -6.27 13.48 -11.87
N HIS A 29 -7.19 14.15 -12.54
CA HIS A 29 -8.34 13.51 -13.19
C HIS A 29 -8.24 13.55 -14.72
N HIS A 30 -7.63 14.60 -15.27
CA HIS A 30 -7.39 14.76 -16.70
C HIS A 30 -5.94 15.16 -16.96
N LEU A 31 -5.52 15.10 -18.23
CA LEU A 31 -4.18 15.57 -18.63
C LEU A 31 -3.95 17.04 -18.26
N SER A 32 -4.98 17.89 -18.38
CA SER A 32 -4.90 19.30 -17.96
C SER A 32 -4.60 19.47 -16.47
N ASP A 33 -5.01 18.53 -15.61
CA ASP A 33 -4.67 18.57 -14.18
C ASP A 33 -3.17 18.27 -13.95
N VAL A 34 -2.54 17.47 -14.82
CA VAL A 34 -1.09 17.21 -14.77
C VAL A 34 -0.34 18.51 -15.03
N GLU A 35 -0.67 19.18 -16.13
CA GLU A 35 -0.04 20.45 -16.52
C GLU A 35 -0.22 21.51 -15.43
N ARG A 36 -1.46 21.66 -14.95
CA ARG A 36 -1.81 22.61 -13.89
C ARG A 36 -1.08 22.29 -12.59
N CYS A 37 -0.99 21.02 -12.20
CA CYS A 37 -0.27 20.62 -10.99
C CYS A 37 1.22 20.97 -11.07
N ILE A 38 1.86 20.69 -12.21
CA ILE A 38 3.27 21.02 -12.45
C ILE A 38 3.49 22.53 -12.40
N GLN A 39 2.65 23.31 -13.09
CA GLN A 39 2.73 24.78 -13.10
C GLN A 39 2.53 25.37 -11.70
N GLU A 40 1.53 24.92 -10.95
CA GLU A 40 1.20 25.48 -9.63
C GLU A 40 2.27 25.13 -8.58
N THR A 41 2.81 23.91 -8.61
CA THR A 41 3.66 23.37 -7.55
C THR A 41 5.16 23.39 -7.85
N GLY A 42 5.56 23.44 -9.13
CA GLY A 42 6.96 23.37 -9.57
C GLY A 42 7.61 21.98 -9.41
N VAL A 43 6.81 20.92 -9.26
CA VAL A 43 7.27 19.53 -9.18
C VAL A 43 7.82 19.04 -10.51
N GLN A 44 8.64 17.99 -10.48
CA GLN A 44 9.31 17.44 -11.68
C GLN A 44 8.42 16.43 -12.40
N GLY A 45 7.41 15.91 -11.72
CA GLY A 45 6.49 14.95 -12.29
C GLY A 45 5.25 14.77 -11.45
N VAL A 46 4.31 14.01 -12.00
CA VAL A 46 3.01 13.73 -11.39
C VAL A 46 2.76 12.23 -11.44
N MET A 47 2.15 11.71 -10.39
CA MET A 47 1.65 10.35 -10.30
C MET A 47 0.13 10.39 -10.16
N SER A 48 -0.56 9.54 -10.93
CA SER A 48 -1.98 9.28 -10.78
C SER A 48 -2.21 7.83 -10.38
N ALA A 49 -3.08 7.61 -9.40
CA ALA A 49 -3.51 6.28 -8.98
C ALA A 49 -4.98 6.07 -9.35
N GLU A 50 -5.88 6.80 -8.70
CA GLU A 50 -7.33 6.60 -8.89
C GLU A 50 -7.81 7.03 -10.27
N GLY A 51 -7.24 8.10 -10.86
CA GLY A 51 -7.58 8.52 -12.23
C GLY A 51 -7.27 7.43 -13.25
N ASN A 52 -6.07 6.83 -13.15
CA ASN A 52 -5.62 5.78 -14.07
C ASN A 52 -6.48 4.50 -14.03
N LEU A 53 -7.11 4.21 -12.88
CA LEU A 53 -7.99 3.06 -12.73
C LEU A 53 -9.35 3.22 -13.45
N HIS A 54 -9.76 4.46 -13.73
CA HIS A 54 -11.03 4.76 -14.41
C HIS A 54 -10.83 5.24 -15.85
N ASN A 55 -9.64 5.78 -16.15
CA ASN A 55 -9.20 6.11 -17.50
C ASN A 55 -7.70 5.78 -17.67
N PRO A 56 -7.36 4.60 -18.22
CA PRO A 56 -5.96 4.25 -18.52
C PRO A 56 -5.30 5.19 -19.53
N ALA A 57 -6.07 5.80 -20.43
CA ALA A 57 -5.59 6.75 -21.44
C ALA A 57 -5.41 8.19 -20.90
N LEU A 58 -5.43 8.38 -19.57
CA LEU A 58 -5.34 9.70 -18.93
C LEU A 58 -4.13 10.51 -19.42
N PHE A 59 -2.97 9.88 -19.55
CA PHE A 59 -1.74 10.56 -19.97
C PHE A 59 -1.64 10.80 -21.48
N GLU A 60 -2.52 10.19 -22.28
CA GLU A 60 -2.70 10.52 -23.70
C GLU A 60 -3.69 11.67 -23.90
N GLY A 61 -4.39 12.10 -22.83
CA GLY A 61 -5.41 13.13 -22.91
C GLY A 61 -6.69 12.66 -23.61
N ARG A 62 -6.89 11.35 -23.77
CA ARG A 62 -8.08 10.76 -24.39
C ARG A 62 -9.08 10.30 -23.33
N SER A 63 -10.34 10.28 -23.72
CA SER A 63 -11.44 9.61 -23.00
C SER A 63 -12.10 8.61 -23.94
N PRO A 64 -11.45 7.47 -24.21
CA PRO A 64 -12.00 6.45 -25.10
C PRO A 64 -13.22 5.75 -24.47
N PRO A 65 -13.98 4.98 -25.26
CA PRO A 65 -14.96 4.06 -24.70
C PRO A 65 -14.31 3.04 -23.76
N VAL A 66 -15.02 2.68 -22.70
CA VAL A 66 -14.48 1.81 -21.65
C VAL A 66 -14.22 0.38 -22.10
N TRP A 67 -14.83 -0.08 -23.20
CA TRP A 67 -14.57 -1.41 -23.78
C TRP A 67 -13.26 -1.44 -24.57
N GLU A 68 -12.90 -0.38 -25.30
CA GLU A 68 -11.61 -0.26 -26.01
C GLU A 68 -10.44 -0.49 -25.04
N MET A 69 -10.46 0.20 -23.90
CA MET A 69 -9.45 0.06 -22.85
C MET A 69 -9.47 -1.31 -22.17
N ALA A 70 -10.65 -1.93 -22.06
CA ALA A 70 -10.77 -3.25 -21.46
C ALA A 70 -10.21 -4.35 -22.37
N GLU A 71 -10.45 -4.24 -23.67
CA GLU A 71 -9.92 -5.18 -24.67
C GLU A 71 -8.41 -5.13 -24.73
N GLU A 72 -7.82 -3.94 -24.85
CA GLU A 72 -6.37 -3.77 -24.81
C GLU A 72 -5.78 -4.33 -23.51
N TYR A 73 -6.41 -4.03 -22.37
CA TYR A 73 -5.99 -4.55 -21.07
C TYR A 73 -6.05 -6.09 -21.01
N LEU A 74 -7.11 -6.71 -21.54
CA LEU A 74 -7.26 -8.16 -21.55
C LEU A 74 -6.23 -8.83 -22.48
N GLU A 75 -5.84 -8.21 -23.58
CA GLU A 75 -4.76 -8.71 -24.43
C GLU A 75 -3.40 -8.66 -23.71
N VAL A 76 -3.10 -7.56 -23.00
CA VAL A 76 -1.90 -7.48 -22.14
C VAL A 76 -1.91 -8.57 -21.07
N VAL A 77 -3.05 -8.83 -20.44
CA VAL A 77 -3.21 -9.90 -19.45
C VAL A 77 -2.94 -11.29 -20.05
N LYS A 78 -3.36 -11.54 -21.30
CA LYS A 78 -3.05 -12.80 -22.01
C LYS A 78 -1.57 -12.93 -22.34
N GLN A 79 -0.92 -11.82 -22.71
CA GLN A 79 0.49 -11.80 -23.11
C GLN A 79 1.44 -12.07 -21.94
N TYR A 80 1.09 -11.65 -20.72
CA TYR A 80 1.98 -11.71 -19.55
C TYR A 80 1.41 -12.54 -18.37
N PRO A 81 1.34 -13.88 -18.48
CA PRO A 81 0.98 -14.74 -17.36
C PRO A 81 2.13 -14.90 -16.33
N PRO A 82 1.83 -15.23 -15.05
CA PRO A 82 0.51 -15.46 -14.48
C PRO A 82 -0.16 -14.17 -13.97
N CYS A 83 -1.40 -13.93 -14.40
CA CYS A 83 -2.23 -12.84 -13.88
C CYS A 83 -3.39 -13.41 -13.04
N SER A 84 -3.50 -13.01 -11.78
CA SER A 84 -4.63 -13.41 -10.93
C SER A 84 -5.92 -12.77 -11.44
N LEU A 85 -6.93 -13.60 -11.74
CA LEU A 85 -8.26 -13.13 -12.15
C LEU A 85 -8.90 -12.17 -11.13
N SER A 86 -8.53 -12.28 -9.85
CA SER A 86 -9.02 -11.36 -8.83
C SER A 86 -8.58 -9.91 -9.07
N TYR A 87 -7.36 -9.71 -9.59
CA TYR A 87 -6.82 -8.39 -9.93
C TYR A 87 -7.43 -7.86 -11.22
N VAL A 88 -7.51 -8.71 -12.26
CA VAL A 88 -8.15 -8.36 -13.54
C VAL A 88 -9.58 -7.88 -13.30
N ARG A 89 -10.37 -8.67 -12.57
CA ARG A 89 -11.74 -8.31 -12.23
C ARG A 89 -11.83 -7.03 -11.40
N ALA A 90 -10.91 -6.79 -10.47
CA ALA A 90 -10.88 -5.57 -9.68
C ALA A 90 -10.61 -4.32 -10.54
N HIS A 91 -9.73 -4.43 -11.55
CA HIS A 91 -9.49 -3.35 -12.51
C HIS A 91 -10.71 -3.11 -13.41
N LEU A 92 -11.34 -4.15 -13.94
CA LEU A 92 -12.55 -4.04 -14.75
C LEU A 92 -13.71 -3.39 -13.97
N PHE A 93 -13.87 -3.71 -12.67
CA PHE A 93 -14.85 -3.02 -11.82
C PHE A 93 -14.61 -1.51 -11.67
N LYS A 94 -13.35 -1.06 -11.79
CA LYS A 94 -12.98 0.35 -11.74
C LYS A 94 -13.15 1.02 -13.08
N LEU A 95 -12.67 0.39 -14.14
CA LEU A 95 -12.79 0.88 -15.51
C LEU A 95 -14.26 1.05 -15.90
N TRP A 96 -15.11 0.07 -15.61
CA TRP A 96 -16.54 0.09 -15.92
C TRP A 96 -17.40 0.64 -14.78
N HIS A 97 -16.84 1.42 -13.84
CA HIS A 97 -17.56 1.82 -12.64
C HIS A 97 -18.92 2.49 -12.90
N HIS A 98 -18.98 3.36 -13.90
CA HIS A 98 -20.19 4.10 -14.28
C HIS A 98 -21.14 3.22 -15.09
N THR A 99 -20.63 2.50 -16.09
CA THR A 99 -21.41 1.56 -16.91
C THR A 99 -22.07 0.46 -16.09
N LEU A 100 -21.38 -0.09 -15.08
CA LEU A 100 -21.91 -1.13 -14.19
C LEU A 100 -22.89 -0.60 -13.12
N GLN A 101 -23.10 0.71 -13.02
CA GLN A 101 -24.22 1.26 -12.24
C GLN A 101 -25.53 1.21 -13.04
N ILE A 102 -25.42 1.28 -14.36
CA ILE A 102 -26.55 1.17 -15.29
C ILE A 102 -26.86 -0.31 -15.54
N HIS A 103 -25.86 -1.09 -15.98
CA HIS A 103 -26.01 -2.53 -16.24
C HIS A 103 -25.67 -3.36 -14.99
N GLN A 104 -26.61 -3.39 -14.04
CA GLN A 104 -26.43 -4.10 -12.77
C GLN A 104 -26.31 -5.62 -12.93
N ASP A 105 -26.95 -6.19 -13.96
CA ASP A 105 -26.85 -7.60 -14.30
C ASP A 105 -25.41 -7.98 -14.72
N LEU A 106 -24.78 -7.18 -15.59
CA LEU A 106 -23.38 -7.37 -15.98
C LEU A 106 -22.42 -7.19 -14.79
N ARG A 107 -22.77 -6.33 -13.83
CA ARG A 107 -21.99 -6.17 -12.58
C ARG A 107 -22.00 -7.45 -11.75
N GLU A 108 -23.15 -8.10 -11.64
CA GLU A 108 -23.29 -9.37 -10.94
C GLU A 108 -22.61 -10.52 -11.68
N GLU A 109 -22.70 -10.54 -13.00
CA GLU A 109 -22.01 -11.51 -13.85
C GLU A 109 -20.50 -11.40 -13.69
N LEU A 110 -19.94 -10.19 -13.86
CA LEU A 110 -18.52 -9.90 -13.65
C LEU A 110 -18.03 -10.37 -12.27
N ALA A 111 -18.85 -10.24 -11.24
CA ALA A 111 -18.51 -10.70 -9.89
C ALA A 111 -18.30 -12.22 -9.80
N LYS A 112 -18.99 -13.01 -10.61
CA LYS A 112 -19.03 -14.48 -10.59
C LYS A 112 -18.03 -15.13 -11.54
N VAL A 113 -17.49 -14.39 -12.51
CA VAL A 113 -16.57 -14.91 -13.54
C VAL A 113 -15.32 -15.57 -12.93
N LYS A 114 -14.91 -16.71 -13.52
CA LYS A 114 -13.75 -17.53 -13.11
C LYS A 114 -12.75 -17.82 -14.22
N THR A 115 -12.95 -17.30 -15.43
CA THR A 115 -12.06 -17.52 -16.57
C THR A 115 -11.84 -16.21 -17.32
N LEU A 116 -10.70 -16.10 -18.01
CA LEU A 116 -10.40 -14.90 -18.80
C LEU A 116 -11.34 -14.76 -20.01
N GLN A 117 -11.74 -15.88 -20.62
CA GLN A 117 -12.71 -15.88 -21.71
C GLN A 117 -14.05 -15.29 -21.29
N ALA A 118 -14.59 -15.72 -20.14
CA ALA A 118 -15.84 -15.17 -19.63
C ALA A 118 -15.74 -13.68 -19.26
N LEU A 119 -14.55 -13.16 -18.91
CA LEU A 119 -14.37 -11.71 -18.74
C LEU A 119 -14.46 -10.97 -20.08
N ALA A 120 -13.88 -11.53 -21.13
CA ALA A 120 -13.99 -10.99 -22.49
C ALA A 120 -15.44 -11.05 -22.99
N ASP A 121 -16.19 -12.11 -22.66
CA ASP A 121 -17.60 -12.23 -23.04
C ASP A 121 -18.46 -11.16 -22.34
N VAL A 122 -18.20 -10.84 -21.06
CA VAL A 122 -18.84 -9.71 -20.36
C VAL A 122 -18.49 -8.37 -21.03
N SER A 123 -17.23 -8.19 -21.45
CA SER A 123 -16.79 -6.97 -22.17
C SER A 123 -17.56 -6.77 -23.47
N LYS A 124 -17.74 -7.83 -24.27
CA LYS A 124 -18.49 -7.80 -25.53
C LYS A 124 -19.97 -7.48 -25.30
N GLN A 125 -20.59 -8.09 -24.28
CA GLN A 125 -21.97 -7.79 -23.92
C GLN A 125 -22.15 -6.33 -23.50
N LEU A 126 -21.19 -5.80 -22.73
CA LEU A 126 -21.17 -4.39 -22.32
C LEU A 126 -21.05 -3.47 -23.54
N GLU A 127 -20.13 -3.76 -24.46
CA GLU A 127 -19.94 -3.01 -25.71
C GLU A 127 -21.23 -2.97 -26.54
N LEU A 128 -21.83 -4.13 -26.83
CA LEU A 128 -23.06 -4.24 -27.62
C LEU A 128 -24.17 -3.36 -27.07
N ARG A 129 -24.43 -3.44 -25.76
CA ARG A 129 -25.47 -2.62 -25.11
C ARG A 129 -25.17 -1.13 -25.19
N CYS A 130 -23.92 -0.74 -24.99
CA CYS A 130 -23.54 0.67 -25.10
C CYS A 130 -23.67 1.17 -26.54
N GLN A 131 -23.32 0.36 -27.55
CA GLN A 131 -23.48 0.71 -28.96
C GLN A 131 -24.95 0.84 -29.36
N GLU A 132 -25.84 -0.05 -28.87
CA GLU A 132 -27.29 0.07 -29.05
C GLU A 132 -27.81 1.37 -28.42
N GLU A 133 -27.39 1.70 -27.19
CA GLU A 133 -27.74 2.98 -26.55
C GLU A 133 -27.24 4.20 -27.33
N MET A 134 -26.02 4.13 -27.88
CA MET A 134 -25.45 5.18 -28.74
C MET A 134 -26.25 5.37 -30.03
N ALA A 135 -26.69 4.28 -30.66
CA ALA A 135 -27.51 4.34 -31.87
C ALA A 135 -28.87 4.98 -31.58
N ASN A 136 -29.50 4.62 -30.46
CA ASN A 136 -30.80 5.15 -30.03
C ASN A 136 -30.74 6.61 -29.55
N ARG A 137 -29.58 7.11 -29.11
CA ARG A 137 -29.41 8.52 -28.67
C ARG A 137 -29.25 9.53 -29.79
N LYS A 138 -28.84 9.11 -31.00
CA LYS A 138 -28.58 10.03 -32.12
C LYS A 138 -29.80 10.81 -32.60
N ASP A 139 -31.00 10.48 -32.12
CA ASP A 139 -32.25 11.15 -32.46
C ASP A 139 -32.59 12.38 -31.58
N VAL A 140 -31.72 12.76 -30.63
CA VAL A 140 -31.94 13.93 -29.74
C VAL A 140 -30.75 14.88 -29.84
N GLU A 141 -30.92 16.01 -30.53
CA GLU A 141 -29.92 17.07 -30.67
C GLU A 141 -29.51 17.65 -29.30
N ASP A 142 -28.25 17.46 -28.91
CA ASP A 142 -27.69 17.96 -27.65
C ASP A 142 -27.36 19.47 -27.74
N LYS A 143 -28.12 20.27 -26.99
CA LYS A 143 -27.77 21.66 -26.65
C LYS A 143 -26.91 21.69 -25.38
N GLU A 144 -25.81 22.43 -25.48
CA GLU A 144 -25.13 23.17 -24.39
C GLU A 144 -24.47 22.35 -23.24
N GLY A 145 -23.16 22.15 -23.39
CA GLY A 145 -22.16 22.76 -22.50
C GLY A 145 -21.90 22.21 -21.09
N ASN A 146 -22.66 21.25 -20.56
CA ASN A 146 -22.34 20.67 -19.23
C ASN A 146 -22.94 19.28 -18.98
N ILE A 147 -22.97 18.43 -19.99
CA ILE A 147 -23.54 17.07 -19.87
C ILE A 147 -22.46 16.13 -19.33
N PRO A 148 -22.72 15.36 -18.25
CA PRO A 148 -21.83 14.29 -17.81
C PRO A 148 -21.54 13.36 -19.00
N LEU A 149 -20.26 13.07 -19.25
CA LEU A 149 -19.86 12.17 -20.32
C LEU A 149 -20.71 10.89 -20.27
N PRO A 150 -21.14 10.34 -21.42
CA PRO A 150 -21.91 9.11 -21.44
C PRO A 150 -21.25 8.02 -20.59
N HIS A 151 -22.05 7.18 -19.93
CA HIS A 151 -21.54 6.25 -18.92
C HIS A 151 -20.49 5.26 -19.45
N TRP A 152 -20.46 5.05 -20.76
CA TRP A 152 -19.51 4.22 -21.49
C TRP A 152 -18.21 4.92 -21.89
N ILE A 153 -18.06 6.21 -21.60
CA ILE A 153 -16.81 6.93 -21.83
C ILE A 153 -15.95 6.88 -20.56
N CYS A 154 -14.65 6.59 -20.72
CA CYS A 154 -13.67 6.65 -19.64
C CYS A 154 -13.68 8.04 -19.00
N GLN A 155 -14.11 8.10 -17.74
CA GLN A 155 -14.27 9.35 -17.02
C GLN A 155 -13.86 9.21 -15.55
N PRO A 156 -13.37 10.29 -14.91
CA PRO A 156 -12.89 10.23 -13.54
C PRO A 156 -13.97 9.79 -12.55
N TYR A 157 -13.58 9.05 -11.51
CA TYR A 157 -14.43 8.82 -10.35
C TYR A 157 -14.26 9.95 -9.34
N ILE A 158 -15.32 10.73 -9.15
CA ILE A 158 -15.41 11.74 -8.11
C ILE A 158 -16.11 11.11 -6.92
N ARG A 159 -15.38 10.92 -5.81
CA ARG A 159 -15.96 10.42 -4.57
C ARG A 159 -17.01 11.42 -4.07
N PRO A 160 -18.28 11.02 -3.88
CA PRO A 160 -19.28 11.87 -3.28
C PRO A 160 -18.82 12.35 -1.90
N ALA A 161 -19.05 13.62 -1.58
CA ALA A 161 -18.81 14.12 -0.24
C ALA A 161 -19.62 13.27 0.77
N PRO A 162 -19.08 12.97 1.96
CA PRO A 162 -19.85 12.34 3.01
C PRO A 162 -21.12 13.17 3.24
N LYS A 163 -22.29 12.52 3.17
CA LYS A 163 -23.55 13.17 3.54
C LYS A 163 -23.38 13.76 4.94
N GLN A 164 -23.49 15.08 5.07
CA GLN A 164 -23.60 15.69 6.39
C GLN A 164 -24.89 15.13 7.02
N LEU A 165 -24.82 14.73 8.29
CA LEU A 165 -26.05 14.40 9.01
C LEU A 165 -26.83 15.71 9.15
N THR A 166 -27.85 15.88 8.31
CA THR A 166 -28.84 16.93 8.49
C THR A 166 -29.64 16.58 9.74
N THR A 167 -29.39 17.29 10.84
CA THR A 167 -30.40 17.48 11.87
C THR A 167 -31.52 18.29 11.23
N ASN A 168 -32.73 17.74 11.21
CA ASN A 168 -33.91 18.41 10.66
C ASN A 168 -34.11 19.75 11.36
N GLY A 169 -34.11 20.84 10.59
CA GLY A 169 -34.38 22.20 11.05
C GLY A 169 -34.05 23.20 9.95
N SER A 170 -35.05 23.93 9.49
CA SER A 170 -35.12 24.78 8.31
C SER A 170 -34.08 25.91 8.14
N ALA A 171 -33.88 26.28 6.87
CA ALA A 171 -33.77 27.65 6.31
C ALA A 171 -32.38 28.21 5.91
N GLN A 172 -32.30 28.47 4.59
CA GLN A 172 -31.65 29.57 3.85
C GLN A 172 -30.12 29.70 3.74
N GLY A 173 -29.68 29.68 2.47
CA GLY A 173 -28.89 30.77 1.87
C GLY A 173 -27.39 30.86 2.19
N SER A 174 -26.56 30.65 1.16
CA SER A 174 -25.37 31.46 0.78
C SER A 174 -24.77 32.35 1.88
N GLU A 175 -23.50 32.23 2.29
CA GLU A 175 -22.34 32.68 1.52
C GLU A 175 -21.03 32.50 2.35
N LEU A 176 -19.88 32.62 1.68
CA LEU A 176 -18.58 32.97 2.26
C LEU A 176 -17.80 31.94 3.07
N ARG A 177 -16.95 31.23 2.31
CA ARG A 177 -15.50 31.10 2.54
C ARG A 177 -14.99 31.94 3.73
N LYS A 178 -14.62 31.29 4.83
CA LYS A 178 -13.36 31.55 5.54
C LYS A 178 -13.14 30.56 6.68
N MET A 179 -11.87 30.21 6.84
CA MET A 179 -11.24 29.65 8.04
C MET A 179 -11.61 28.21 8.42
N VAL A 180 -10.88 27.23 7.87
CA VAL A 180 -10.49 26.05 8.66
C VAL A 180 -9.03 25.66 8.34
N CYS A 181 -8.11 26.45 8.87
CA CYS A 181 -6.86 25.91 9.41
C CYS A 181 -6.83 26.31 10.88
N GLN A 182 -7.55 25.55 11.72
CA GLN A 182 -7.23 25.51 13.14
C GLN A 182 -7.29 24.05 13.59
N LYS A 183 -6.18 23.63 14.22
CA LYS A 183 -6.10 22.50 15.14
C LYS A 183 -7.38 22.47 15.98
N ARG A 184 -7.95 21.28 16.17
CA ARG A 184 -9.04 21.03 17.12
C ARG A 184 -8.70 21.67 18.47
N SER A 185 -9.43 22.73 18.82
CA SER A 185 -9.64 23.09 20.21
C SER A 185 -10.56 22.07 20.86
N LEU A 186 -10.23 21.78 22.10
CA LEU A 186 -10.99 21.03 23.07
C LEU A 186 -12.24 21.84 23.48
N GLU A 187 -13.19 21.19 24.19
CA GLU A 187 -14.41 21.72 24.84
C GLU A 187 -15.66 21.73 23.94
N ASP A 188 -16.87 21.36 24.38
CA ASP A 188 -17.36 20.44 25.42
C ASP A 188 -18.85 20.18 25.11
N LEU A 189 -19.39 19.05 25.60
CA LEU A 189 -20.81 18.74 25.89
C LEU A 189 -21.90 19.00 24.80
N ASP A 190 -22.55 17.93 24.33
CA ASP A 190 -23.89 17.60 24.84
C ASP A 190 -24.39 16.21 24.44
N GLY A 191 -25.22 15.63 25.32
CA GLY A 191 -25.68 14.26 25.26
C GLY A 191 -26.72 13.98 24.17
N ALA A 192 -26.40 13.07 23.25
CA ALA A 192 -27.39 12.32 22.50
C ALA A 192 -26.84 10.92 22.21
N ALA A 193 -27.66 9.89 22.45
CA ALA A 193 -27.28 8.49 22.26
C ALA A 193 -26.79 8.23 20.81
N GLU A 194 -25.47 8.08 20.63
CA GLU A 194 -24.87 7.79 19.32
C GLU A 194 -25.38 6.44 18.79
N VAL A 195 -26.24 6.48 17.77
CA VAL A 195 -26.52 5.31 16.94
C VAL A 195 -25.23 4.90 16.24
N LEU A 196 -24.66 3.76 16.66
CA LEU A 196 -23.41 3.25 16.08
C LEU A 196 -23.59 3.00 14.57
N SER A 197 -22.67 3.51 13.73
CA SER A 197 -22.68 3.21 12.29
C SER A 197 -22.63 1.69 12.00
N LYS A 198 -23.11 1.26 10.81
CA LYS A 198 -23.10 -0.15 10.36
C LYS A 198 -21.73 -0.84 10.54
N ASN A 199 -20.63 -0.12 10.34
CA ASN A 199 -19.27 -0.63 10.55
C ASN A 199 -18.88 -0.75 12.04
N LYS A 200 -19.33 0.18 12.89
CA LYS A 200 -19.15 0.10 14.36
C LYS A 200 -19.99 -1.07 14.92
N GLN A 201 -21.22 -1.25 14.43
CA GLN A 201 -22.09 -2.39 14.79
C GLN A 201 -21.45 -3.74 14.42
N LYS A 202 -20.95 -3.89 13.18
CA LYS A 202 -20.24 -5.11 12.74
C LYS A 202 -18.95 -5.40 13.51
N LYS A 203 -18.31 -4.36 14.07
CA LYS A 203 -17.15 -4.51 14.97
C LYS A 203 -17.54 -4.85 16.41
N LYS A 204 -18.70 -4.38 16.89
CA LYS A 204 -19.26 -4.72 18.20
C LYS A 204 -19.84 -6.14 18.24
N SER A 205 -20.44 -6.61 17.16
CA SER A 205 -20.93 -8.01 17.08
C SER A 205 -19.79 -9.02 17.14
N ARG A 206 -18.60 -8.67 16.60
CA ARG A 206 -17.40 -9.50 16.67
C ARG A 206 -16.65 -9.40 18.01
N ASN A 207 -16.85 -8.31 18.74
CA ASN A 207 -16.27 -8.10 20.07
C ASN A 207 -17.24 -7.25 20.90
N PRO A 208 -18.11 -7.89 21.71
CA PRO A 208 -19.14 -7.21 22.50
C PRO A 208 -18.58 -6.15 23.46
N HIS A 209 -17.34 -6.32 23.91
CA HIS A 209 -16.62 -5.38 24.80
C HIS A 209 -15.94 -4.23 24.04
N LYS A 210 -16.07 -4.16 22.71
CA LYS A 210 -15.49 -3.07 21.91
C LYS A 210 -16.23 -1.76 22.17
N ASN A 211 -15.58 -0.87 22.92
CA ASN A 211 -16.10 0.46 23.21
C ASN A 211 -15.79 1.44 22.07
N PHE A 212 -16.81 2.17 21.61
CA PHE A 212 -16.70 3.17 20.53
C PHE A 212 -16.79 4.61 21.03
N CYS A 213 -16.97 4.81 22.34
CA CYS A 213 -16.97 6.12 22.96
C CYS A 213 -15.58 6.75 22.79
N THR A 214 -15.56 7.93 22.19
CA THR A 214 -14.34 8.71 21.96
C THR A 214 -13.65 9.11 23.26
N GLN A 215 -14.41 9.27 24.34
CA GLN A 215 -13.89 9.63 25.67
C GLN A 215 -13.25 8.44 26.44
N GLN A 216 -13.57 7.19 26.07
CA GLN A 216 -13.05 5.99 26.73
C GLN A 216 -11.97 5.26 25.91
N LYS A 217 -11.39 5.92 24.89
CA LYS A 217 -10.23 5.35 24.17
C LYS A 217 -9.10 5.09 25.18
N PRO A 218 -8.45 3.91 25.14
CA PRO A 218 -7.37 3.61 26.07
C PRO A 218 -6.28 4.68 25.93
N LYS A 219 -6.04 5.41 27.03
CA LYS A 219 -4.95 6.37 27.13
C LYS A 219 -3.65 5.57 27.13
N TYR A 220 -3.01 5.45 25.98
CA TYR A 220 -1.69 4.85 25.90
C TYR A 220 -0.72 5.69 26.72
N LEU A 221 0.01 5.06 27.66
CA LEU A 221 1.11 5.72 28.34
C LEU A 221 2.12 6.15 27.28
N LYS A 222 2.59 7.39 27.38
CA LYS A 222 3.54 7.96 26.41
C LYS A 222 4.96 7.60 26.83
N CYS A 223 5.82 7.36 25.85
CA CYS A 223 7.25 7.22 26.02
C CYS A 223 7.85 8.58 26.37
N GLU A 224 8.53 8.66 27.51
CA GLU A 224 9.12 9.91 28.02
C GLU A 224 10.12 10.54 27.04
N GLN A 225 10.83 9.73 26.25
CA GLN A 225 11.85 10.22 25.31
C GLN A 225 11.31 10.84 24.01
N CYS A 226 10.09 10.52 23.58
CA CYS A 226 9.61 10.96 22.25
C CYS A 226 8.08 11.10 22.11
N GLY A 227 7.30 10.89 23.17
CA GLY A 227 5.84 11.02 23.15
C GLY A 227 5.08 9.89 22.46
N ASN A 228 5.76 8.96 21.79
CA ASN A 228 5.14 7.78 21.16
C ASN A 228 4.56 6.80 22.19
N PRO A 229 3.56 5.97 21.83
CA PRO A 229 3.00 4.97 22.75
C PRO A 229 4.07 4.03 23.32
N LYS A 230 4.09 3.89 24.64
CA LYS A 230 4.96 2.99 25.41
C LYS A 230 4.53 1.54 25.19
N GLY A 231 5.50 0.63 25.11
CA GLY A 231 5.20 -0.80 25.12
C GLY A 231 4.73 -1.23 26.50
N ASN A 232 3.53 -1.82 26.62
CA ASN A 232 2.92 -2.16 27.90
C ASN A 232 3.78 -3.06 28.81
N LYS A 233 4.66 -3.89 28.23
CA LYS A 233 5.58 -4.79 28.97
C LYS A 233 7.05 -4.51 28.62
N CYS A 234 7.36 -3.32 28.11
CA CYS A 234 8.73 -2.97 27.77
C CYS A 234 9.58 -2.85 29.04
N VAL A 235 10.70 -3.57 29.09
CA VAL A 235 11.63 -3.55 30.23
C VAL A 235 12.20 -2.16 30.52
N PHE A 236 12.28 -1.30 29.50
CA PHE A 236 12.76 0.08 29.63
C PHE A 236 11.66 1.10 29.79
N ASN A 237 10.39 0.68 29.78
CA ASN A 237 9.25 1.58 29.77
C ASN A 237 9.23 2.58 28.58
N LEU A 238 9.82 2.20 27.44
CA LEU A 238 9.94 3.04 26.25
C LEU A 238 9.03 2.56 25.10
N CYS A 239 8.90 3.37 24.05
CA CYS A 239 8.36 2.91 22.76
C CYS A 239 9.37 1.98 22.06
N ARG A 240 8.95 1.25 21.02
CA ARG A 240 9.83 0.33 20.28
C ARG A 240 11.12 0.99 19.78
N GLY A 241 11.04 2.20 19.23
CA GLY A 241 12.18 2.91 18.66
C GLY A 241 13.22 3.31 19.72
N CYS A 242 12.77 3.95 20.80
CA CYS A 242 13.60 4.34 21.94
C CYS A 242 14.15 3.12 22.69
N CYS A 243 13.32 2.10 22.89
CA CYS A 243 13.73 0.82 23.47
C CYS A 243 14.84 0.16 22.67
N LYS A 244 14.77 0.16 21.33
CA LYS A 244 15.83 -0.42 20.48
C LYS A 244 17.17 0.29 20.67
N LYS A 245 17.18 1.62 20.71
CA LYS A 245 18.41 2.41 20.94
C LYS A 245 19.02 2.12 22.31
N LYS A 246 18.19 2.13 23.36
CA LYS A 246 18.63 1.88 24.74
C LYS A 246 19.12 0.43 24.93
N ALA A 247 18.34 -0.54 24.46
CA ALA A 247 18.67 -1.96 24.54
C ALA A 247 19.95 -2.33 23.77
N PHE A 248 20.23 -1.64 22.65
CA PHE A 248 21.48 -1.81 21.93
C PHE A 248 22.67 -1.26 22.72
N LYS A 249 22.54 -0.06 23.29
CA LYS A 249 23.60 0.57 24.09
C LYS A 249 23.91 -0.21 25.37
N GLU A 250 22.89 -0.74 26.02
CA GLU A 250 23.01 -1.50 27.28
C GLU A 250 23.19 -3.00 27.07
N ILE A 251 23.29 -3.47 25.82
CA ILE A 251 23.39 -4.89 25.45
C ILE A 251 22.35 -5.72 26.23
N ALA A 252 21.10 -5.34 26.08
CA ALA A 252 20.00 -5.83 26.89
C ALA A 252 18.85 -6.35 26.03
N ASP A 253 18.06 -7.26 26.61
CA ASP A 253 16.94 -7.90 25.94
C ASP A 253 15.62 -7.24 26.33
N CYS A 254 14.68 -7.19 25.39
CA CYS A 254 13.33 -6.71 25.65
C CYS A 254 12.31 -7.64 24.99
N PRO A 255 11.75 -8.61 25.74
CA PRO A 255 10.76 -9.56 25.23
C PRO A 255 9.53 -8.87 24.61
N SER A 256 9.04 -7.79 25.23
CA SER A 256 7.88 -7.04 24.73
C SER A 256 8.09 -6.39 23.36
N HIS A 257 9.33 -6.19 22.92
CA HIS A 257 9.65 -5.63 21.60
C HIS A 257 10.42 -6.62 20.71
N GLY A 258 10.65 -7.85 21.19
CA GLY A 258 11.42 -8.87 20.49
C GLY A 258 12.90 -8.53 20.31
N LEU A 259 13.49 -7.78 21.24
CA LEU A 259 14.92 -7.43 21.19
C LEU A 259 15.74 -8.46 21.97
N ARG A 260 16.82 -8.97 21.36
CA ARG A 260 17.68 -10.03 21.91
C ARG A 260 19.17 -9.66 21.75
N PHE A 261 19.59 -8.51 22.24
CA PHE A 261 20.99 -8.05 22.14
C PHE A 261 21.92 -8.77 23.12
N LYS A 262 21.49 -8.99 24.36
CA LYS A 262 22.22 -9.73 25.40
C LYS A 262 22.41 -11.19 25.02
N THR A 263 21.32 -11.89 24.75
CA THR A 263 21.36 -13.31 24.36
C THR A 263 22.28 -13.53 23.14
N LYS A 264 22.26 -12.61 22.17
CA LYS A 264 23.14 -12.70 20.97
C LYS A 264 24.60 -12.43 21.29
N ALA A 265 24.89 -11.49 22.18
CA ALA A 265 26.27 -11.20 22.60
C ALA A 265 26.85 -12.36 23.41
N GLU A 266 26.08 -12.93 24.34
CA GLU A 266 26.49 -14.11 25.13
C GLU A 266 26.75 -15.33 24.24
N LYS A 267 25.88 -15.58 23.26
CA LYS A 267 26.08 -16.68 22.30
C LYS A 267 27.37 -16.53 21.49
N ARG A 268 27.66 -15.32 20.97
CA ARG A 268 28.90 -15.06 20.24
C ARG A 268 30.14 -15.26 21.12
N LYS A 269 30.07 -14.81 22.37
CA LYS A 269 31.17 -14.99 23.33
C LYS A 269 31.41 -16.47 23.63
N ALA A 270 30.35 -17.26 23.82
CA ALA A 270 30.46 -18.70 24.01
C ALA A 270 31.10 -19.39 22.78
N GLU A 271 30.68 -19.03 21.56
CA GLU A 271 31.25 -19.55 20.31
C GLU A 271 32.75 -19.17 20.16
N GLU A 272 33.15 -17.96 20.59
CA GLU A 272 34.54 -17.51 20.58
C GLU A 272 35.40 -18.23 21.63
N ASP A 273 34.85 -18.48 22.82
CA ASP A 273 35.56 -19.17 23.90
C ASP A 273 35.73 -20.67 23.56
N GLU A 274 34.73 -21.31 22.97
CA GLU A 274 34.84 -22.68 22.43
C GLU A 274 35.93 -22.78 21.35
N GLN A 275 36.02 -21.82 20.43
CA GLN A 275 37.08 -21.81 19.40
C GLN A 275 38.48 -21.60 19.98
N LYS A 276 38.62 -20.87 21.10
CA LYS A 276 39.91 -20.70 21.80
C LYS A 276 40.32 -21.97 22.52
N ASP A 277 39.39 -22.69 23.12
CA ASP A 277 39.66 -23.96 23.79
C ASP A 277 40.07 -25.06 22.81
N VAL A 278 39.46 -25.11 21.61
CA VAL A 278 39.88 -26.02 20.52
C VAL A 278 41.29 -25.69 20.03
N LYS A 279 41.63 -24.40 19.82
CA LYS A 279 42.99 -24.01 19.42
C LYS A 279 44.05 -24.29 20.49
N ARG A 280 43.68 -24.20 21.77
CA ARG A 280 44.58 -24.47 22.90
C ARG A 280 44.84 -25.98 23.07
N SER A 281 43.85 -26.82 22.78
CA SER A 281 44.03 -28.28 22.80
C SER A 281 44.85 -28.77 21.60
N GLU A 282 44.64 -28.23 20.40
CA GLU A 282 45.44 -28.54 19.21
C GLU A 282 46.92 -28.13 19.36
N GLY A 283 47.20 -26.97 19.98
CA GLY A 283 48.57 -26.54 20.28
C GLY A 283 49.31 -27.47 21.26
N SER A 284 48.61 -28.02 22.26
CA SER A 284 49.19 -28.95 23.24
C SER A 284 49.47 -30.35 22.64
N VAL A 285 48.68 -30.76 21.65
CA VAL A 285 48.92 -32.03 20.92
C VAL A 285 50.14 -31.90 20.01
N MET A 286 50.35 -30.74 19.38
CA MET A 286 51.50 -30.51 18.49
C MET A 286 52.84 -30.41 19.23
N GLU A 287 52.86 -29.97 20.50
CA GLU A 287 54.07 -30.01 21.34
C GLU A 287 54.46 -31.45 21.73
N ARG A 288 53.51 -32.33 22.06
CA ARG A 288 53.81 -33.73 22.44
C ARG A 288 54.38 -34.57 21.30
N ILE A 289 54.07 -34.24 20.04
CA ILE A 289 54.56 -34.98 18.87
C ILE A 289 56.05 -34.70 18.60
N ARG A 290 56.61 -33.55 19.06
CA ARG A 290 58.02 -33.20 18.85
C ARG A 290 59.02 -33.94 19.76
N GLU A 291 58.58 -34.57 20.84
CA GLU A 291 59.46 -35.23 21.82
C GLU A 291 59.67 -36.74 21.58
N THR A 292 59.25 -37.28 20.43
CA THR A 292 59.34 -38.73 20.15
C THR A 292 60.45 -39.03 19.13
N PRO A 293 61.51 -39.78 19.46
CA PRO A 293 62.56 -40.14 18.49
C PRO A 293 62.08 -41.22 17.51
N LEU A 294 62.28 -41.00 16.21
CA LEU A 294 61.98 -41.96 15.14
C LEU A 294 63.12 -42.99 14.95
N PRO A 295 62.81 -44.28 14.70
CA PRO A 295 63.79 -45.29 14.31
C PRO A 295 64.09 -45.24 12.80
N PRO A 296 65.19 -45.87 12.31
CA PRO A 296 65.67 -45.70 10.93
C PRO A 296 64.93 -46.61 9.93
N GLU A 297 64.66 -46.07 8.74
CA GLU A 297 64.02 -46.79 7.62
C GLU A 297 65.04 -47.28 6.57
N THR A 298 64.79 -48.47 6.04
CA THR A 298 65.47 -49.09 4.89
C THR A 298 64.74 -48.82 3.57
N SER A 299 65.51 -48.59 2.52
CA SER A 299 65.13 -48.02 1.21
C SER A 299 64.58 -49.00 0.16
N THR A 300 64.18 -48.39 -0.98
CA THR A 300 64.07 -48.84 -2.39
C THR A 300 62.74 -49.46 -2.85
N GLU A 301 62.25 -49.26 -4.07
CA GLU A 301 62.21 -48.21 -5.12
C GLU A 301 61.37 -48.83 -6.28
N LEU A 302 61.08 -48.07 -7.36
CA LEU A 302 60.63 -48.47 -8.71
C LEU A 302 59.10 -48.56 -8.97
N GLN A 303 58.54 -48.18 -10.12
CA GLN A 303 58.92 -47.33 -11.25
C GLN A 303 57.67 -47.14 -12.14
N GLU A 304 57.60 -46.04 -12.87
CA GLU A 304 56.55 -45.62 -13.82
C GLU A 304 56.37 -46.55 -15.03
N GLN A 305 55.18 -46.52 -15.66
CA GLN A 305 55.08 -46.41 -17.13
C GLN A 305 53.67 -46.04 -17.62
N SER A 306 53.64 -45.17 -18.63
CA SER A 306 52.46 -44.61 -19.33
C SER A 306 52.22 -45.31 -20.66
N ALA A 307 50.96 -45.37 -21.15
CA ALA A 307 50.62 -45.24 -22.58
C ALA A 307 49.09 -45.18 -22.82
N ALA A 308 48.64 -43.99 -23.23
CA ALA A 308 47.76 -43.59 -24.35
C ALA A 308 46.65 -44.51 -24.97
N PRO A 309 45.65 -43.91 -25.66
CA PRO A 309 44.26 -44.39 -25.75
C PRO A 309 43.80 -44.82 -27.17
N LEU A 310 42.64 -45.47 -27.30
CA LEU A 310 41.85 -45.50 -28.54
C LEU A 310 40.32 -45.66 -28.32
N LEU A 311 39.59 -44.79 -29.02
CA LEU A 311 38.18 -44.77 -29.48
C LEU A 311 37.03 -44.69 -28.46
#